data_AF-A0A6I2XGH5-F1
#
_entry.id   AF-A0A6I2XGH5-F1
#
_cell.length_a   1.000
_cell.length_b   1.000
_cell.length_c   1.000
_cell.angle_alpha   90.00
_cell.angle_beta   90.00
_cell.angle_gamma   90.00
#
_symmetry.space_group_name_H-M   'P 1'
#
loop_
_entity.id
_entity.type
_entity.pdbx_description
1 polymer ?
#
loop_
_entity_poly.entity_id
_entity_poly.type
_entity_poly.pdbx_seq_one_letter_code
_entity_poly.pdbx_strand_id
1 'polypeptide(L)'
;MSDSEPTPQRTRGLKKGSMTPAHKAALELGRKRSRAVRAYLEAIEKHAPKRGPKRTIEKVRRELAEVANEMVTADTLRRLDLVQKRISLQKEVTELEKGVDMTALEAEFVANARDYGDSKNPTISHEAWRAMGVPARVLKAAGITEATID
;
A
#
# COMPACT_ATOMS: atom_id res chain seq x y z
N MET A 1 62.99 -33.93 -29.68
CA MET A 1 61.90 -34.79 -29.18
C MET A 1 61.34 -34.04 -27.97
N SER A 2 60.51 -33.01 -28.17
CA SER A 2 59.04 -33.11 -28.31
C SER A 2 58.44 -34.10 -27.33
N ASP A 3 58.13 -33.62 -26.13
CA ASP A 3 56.99 -34.11 -25.38
C ASP A 3 56.16 -32.90 -24.93
N SER A 4 54.96 -32.83 -25.51
CA SER A 4 53.87 -31.94 -25.13
C SER A 4 53.09 -32.64 -24.02
N GLU A 5 52.81 -31.95 -22.90
CA GLU A 5 51.64 -32.28 -22.08
C GLU A 5 50.87 -31.02 -21.69
N PRO A 6 49.52 -31.10 -21.67
CA PRO A 6 48.65 -29.93 -21.71
C PRO A 6 48.35 -29.37 -20.32
N THR A 7 48.36 -28.05 -20.20
CA THR A 7 47.90 -27.32 -19.03
C THR A 7 46.40 -27.56 -18.80
N PRO A 8 45.95 -28.07 -17.63
CA PRO A 8 44.52 -28.18 -17.36
C PRO A 8 43.94 -26.80 -17.03
N GLN A 9 43.13 -26.28 -17.93
CA GLN A 9 42.26 -25.12 -17.69
C GLN A 9 41.26 -25.48 -16.58
N ARG A 10 41.47 -24.96 -15.37
CA ARG A 10 40.42 -24.92 -14.35
C ARG A 10 39.46 -23.79 -14.69
N THR A 11 38.45 -24.08 -15.52
CA THR A 11 37.22 -23.30 -15.57
C THR A 11 36.54 -23.40 -14.22
N ARG A 12 36.84 -22.46 -13.32
CA ARG A 12 36.14 -22.31 -12.05
C ARG A 12 34.77 -21.69 -12.35
N GLY A 13 33.86 -22.51 -12.87
CA GLY A 13 32.46 -22.16 -13.00
C GLY A 13 31.93 -21.71 -11.64
N LEU A 14 31.44 -20.48 -11.55
CA LEU A 14 30.82 -19.96 -10.33
C LEU A 14 29.67 -20.89 -9.95
N LYS A 15 29.82 -21.66 -8.87
CA LYS A 15 28.67 -22.29 -8.23
C LYS A 15 27.76 -21.16 -7.76
N LYS A 16 26.63 -21.01 -8.46
CA LYS A 16 25.48 -20.21 -8.03
C LYS A 16 25.12 -20.69 -6.62
N GLY A 17 25.53 -19.94 -5.61
CA GLY A 17 25.43 -20.35 -4.22
C GLY A 17 23.98 -20.66 -3.86
N SER A 18 23.72 -21.90 -3.46
CA SER A 18 22.47 -22.27 -2.80
C SER A 18 22.27 -21.30 -1.63
N MET A 19 21.19 -20.51 -1.67
CA MET A 19 20.96 -19.48 -0.66
C MET A 19 20.83 -20.16 0.71
N THR A 20 21.63 -19.71 1.68
CA THR A 20 21.53 -20.21 3.06
C THR A 20 20.13 -19.87 3.61
N PRO A 21 19.58 -20.66 4.53
CA PRO A 21 18.29 -20.37 5.16
C PRO A 21 18.22 -18.95 5.75
N ALA A 22 19.31 -18.50 6.38
CA ALA A 22 19.42 -17.14 6.92
C ALA A 22 19.29 -16.06 5.84
N HIS A 23 19.92 -16.26 4.68
CA HIS A 23 19.84 -15.29 3.59
C HIS A 23 18.44 -15.27 2.94
N LYS A 24 17.79 -16.43 2.82
CA LYS A 24 16.38 -16.49 2.36
C LYS A 24 15.46 -15.71 3.31
N ALA A 25 15.59 -15.92 4.62
CA ALA A 25 14.82 -15.21 5.62
C ALA A 25 15.07 -13.69 5.57
N ALA A 26 16.32 -13.26 5.41
CA ALA A 26 16.67 -11.84 5.27
C ALA A 26 16.03 -11.21 4.02
N LEU A 27 16.01 -11.92 2.88
CA LEU A 27 15.35 -11.45 1.67
C LEU A 27 13.83 -11.34 1.84
N GLU A 28 13.20 -12.34 2.47
CA GLU A 28 11.76 -12.32 2.75
C GLU A 28 11.38 -11.15 3.67
N LEU A 29 12.18 -10.90 4.71
CA LEU A 29 12.00 -9.77 5.61
C LEU A 29 12.15 -8.43 4.87
N GLY A 30 13.18 -8.29 4.04
CA GLY A 30 13.35 -7.10 3.19
C GLY A 30 12.17 -6.87 2.25
N ARG A 31 11.64 -7.92 1.64
CA ARG A 31 10.43 -7.85 0.79
C ARG A 31 9.18 -7.48 1.59
N LYS A 32 9.00 -8.04 2.79
CA LYS A 32 7.89 -7.69 3.68
C LYS A 32 7.91 -6.21 4.03
N ARG A 33 9.08 -5.69 4.46
CA ARG A 33 9.26 -4.29 4.82
C ARG A 33 8.94 -3.34 3.66
N SER A 34 9.49 -3.64 2.47
CA SER A 34 9.24 -2.84 1.26
C SER A 34 7.76 -2.82 0.86
N ARG A 35 7.08 -3.97 0.94
CA ARG A 35 5.64 -4.07 0.63
C ARG A 35 4.78 -3.27 1.61
N ALA A 36 5.01 -3.39 2.91
CA ALA A 36 4.25 -2.67 3.92
C ALA A 36 4.39 -1.14 3.74
N VAL A 37 5.62 -0.66 3.56
CA VAL A 37 5.87 0.77 3.32
C VAL A 37 5.20 1.26 2.04
N ARG A 38 5.38 0.54 0.94
CA ARG A 38 4.80 0.91 -0.36
C ARG A 38 3.28 0.93 -0.32
N ALA A 39 2.65 -0.10 0.25
CA ALA A 39 1.19 -0.21 0.31
C ALA A 39 0.57 0.97 1.06
N TYR A 40 1.14 1.35 2.22
CA TYR A 40 0.67 2.50 2.97
C TYR A 40 0.88 3.81 2.22
N LEU A 41 2.06 4.04 1.62
CA LEU A 41 2.36 5.25 0.84
C LEU A 41 1.43 5.39 -0.38
N GLU A 42 1.18 4.32 -1.12
CA GLU A 42 0.23 4.34 -2.25
C GLU A 42 -1.20 4.59 -1.77
N ALA A 43 -1.58 4.06 -0.60
CA ALA A 43 -2.91 4.26 -0.04
C ALA A 43 -3.12 5.71 0.40
N ILE A 44 -2.16 6.34 1.09
CA ILE A 44 -2.25 7.76 1.43
C ILE A 44 -2.26 8.65 0.18
N GLU A 45 -1.52 8.30 -0.88
CA GLU A 45 -1.54 9.04 -2.14
C GLU A 45 -2.91 8.96 -2.83
N LYS A 46 -3.51 7.76 -2.89
CA LYS A 46 -4.85 7.54 -3.46
C LYS A 46 -5.97 8.17 -2.62
N HIS A 47 -5.81 8.21 -1.30
CA HIS A 47 -6.82 8.70 -0.36
C HIS A 47 -6.57 10.12 0.18
N ALA A 48 -5.50 10.77 -0.31
CA ALA A 48 -5.18 12.15 0.00
C ALA A 48 -6.42 13.02 -0.23
N PRO A 49 -6.81 13.87 0.74
CA PRO A 49 -8.03 14.65 0.63
C PRO A 49 -7.92 15.63 -0.55
N LYS A 50 -8.56 15.28 -1.67
CA LYS A 50 -8.89 16.26 -2.72
C LYS A 50 -9.91 17.23 -2.11
N ARG A 51 -9.61 18.53 -2.14
CA ARG A 51 -10.39 19.61 -1.51
C ARG A 51 -11.90 19.44 -1.78
N GLY A 52 -12.71 19.33 -0.72
CA GLY A 52 -14.17 19.19 -0.76
C GLY A 52 -14.70 18.17 0.26
N PRO A 53 -15.99 18.18 0.62
CA PRO A 53 -16.57 17.16 1.49
C PRO A 53 -16.52 15.80 0.79
N LYS A 54 -15.85 14.83 1.41
CA LYS A 54 -15.78 13.45 0.89
C LYS A 54 -17.20 12.86 0.84
N ARG A 55 -17.56 12.25 -0.28
CA ARG A 55 -18.73 11.37 -0.36
C ARG A 55 -18.51 10.20 0.61
N THR A 56 -19.41 10.00 1.57
CA THR A 56 -19.33 8.92 2.57
C THR A 56 -20.27 7.78 2.24
N ILE A 57 -19.89 6.55 2.61
CA ILE A 57 -20.73 5.36 2.42
C ILE A 57 -22.13 5.53 3.03
N GLU A 58 -22.23 6.18 4.19
CA GLU A 58 -23.49 6.48 4.86
C GLU A 58 -24.40 7.38 4.03
N LYS A 59 -23.83 8.39 3.35
CA LYS A 59 -24.58 9.28 2.47
C LYS A 59 -25.08 8.54 1.23
N VAL A 60 -24.27 7.65 0.66
CA VAL A 60 -24.67 6.81 -0.48
C VAL A 60 -25.77 5.81 -0.07
N ARG A 61 -25.67 5.22 1.13
CA ARG A 61 -26.69 4.32 1.69
C ARG A 61 -28.01 5.04 1.98
N ARG A 62 -27.98 6.28 2.47
CA ARG A 62 -29.19 7.12 2.60
C ARG A 62 -29.86 7.35 1.25
N GLU A 63 -29.07 7.70 0.23
CA GLU A 63 -29.59 7.93 -1.12
C GLU A 63 -30.19 6.65 -1.74
N LEU A 64 -29.62 5.47 -1.45
CA LEU A 64 -30.23 4.18 -1.83
C LEU A 64 -31.61 3.98 -1.19
N ALA A 65 -31.78 4.34 0.08
CA ALA A 65 -33.07 4.25 0.77
C ALA A 65 -34.10 5.21 0.16
N GLU A 66 -33.70 6.44 -0.16
CA GLU A 66 -34.55 7.42 -0.86
C GLU A 66 -35.00 6.91 -2.23
N VAL A 67 -34.07 6.35 -3.02
CA VAL A 67 -34.38 5.74 -4.32
C VAL A 67 -35.36 4.58 -4.18
N ALA A 68 -35.17 3.72 -3.16
CA ALA A 68 -36.08 2.60 -2.92
C ALA A 68 -37.51 3.07 -2.59
N ASN A 69 -37.65 4.15 -1.80
CA ASN A 69 -38.95 4.73 -1.48
C ASN A 69 -39.62 5.37 -2.72
N GLU A 70 -38.85 6.09 -3.54
CA GLU A 70 -39.37 6.75 -4.74
C GLU A 70 -39.86 5.73 -5.80
N MET A 71 -39.22 4.57 -5.87
CA MET A 71 -39.62 3.49 -6.78
C MET A 71 -41.01 2.91 -6.53
N VAL A 72 -41.56 3.06 -5.32
CA VAL A 72 -42.88 2.50 -4.93
C VAL A 72 -43.99 3.14 -5.77
N THR A 73 -43.94 4.46 -5.94
CA THR A 73 -44.99 5.23 -6.61
C THR A 73 -44.61 5.72 -8.01
N ALA A 74 -43.37 5.48 -8.44
CA ALA A 74 -42.87 5.89 -9.76
C ALA A 74 -43.59 5.20 -10.92
N ASP A 75 -43.84 5.96 -12.00
CA ASP A 75 -44.26 5.42 -13.29
C ASP A 75 -43.17 4.56 -13.95
N THR A 76 -43.48 3.92 -15.08
CA THR A 76 -42.59 2.96 -15.75
C THR A 76 -41.27 3.56 -16.23
N LEU A 77 -41.28 4.77 -16.79
CA LEU A 77 -40.06 5.43 -17.26
C LEU A 77 -39.22 5.90 -16.08
N ARG A 78 -39.84 6.52 -15.07
CA ARG A 78 -39.14 6.97 -13.87
C ARG A 78 -38.56 5.79 -13.09
N ARG A 79 -39.25 4.67 -13.02
CA ARG A 79 -38.77 3.45 -12.38
C ARG A 79 -37.53 2.89 -13.08
N LEU A 80 -37.44 2.97 -14.41
CA LEU A 80 -36.23 2.57 -15.14
C LEU A 80 -35.01 3.42 -14.74
N ASP A 81 -35.17 4.74 -14.69
CA ASP A 81 -34.11 5.66 -14.26
C ASP A 81 -33.66 5.39 -12.81
N LEU A 82 -34.62 5.17 -11.91
CA LEU A 82 -34.34 4.86 -10.50
C LEU A 82 -33.62 3.52 -10.34
N VAL A 83 -33.94 2.50 -11.15
CA VAL A 83 -33.19 1.24 -11.19
C VAL A 83 -31.75 1.47 -11.63
N GLN A 84 -31.53 2.28 -12.68
CA GLN A 84 -30.18 2.62 -13.12
C GLN A 84 -29.40 3.38 -12.03
N LYS A 85 -30.06 4.32 -11.35
CA LYS A 85 -29.49 5.05 -10.21
C LYS A 85 -29.12 4.10 -9.06
N ARG A 86 -29.99 3.14 -8.72
CA ARG A 86 -29.73 2.12 -7.70
C ARG A 86 -28.49 1.29 -8.04
N ILE A 87 -28.35 0.85 -9.30
CA ILE A 87 -27.18 0.09 -9.76
C ILE A 87 -25.90 0.91 -9.59
N SER A 88 -25.91 2.18 -9.99
CA SER A 88 -24.76 3.08 -9.85
C SER A 88 -24.39 3.30 -8.38
N LEU A 89 -25.37 3.55 -7.51
CA LEU A 89 -25.13 3.72 -6.07
C LEU A 89 -24.61 2.44 -5.41
N GLN A 90 -25.10 1.26 -5.81
CA GLN A 90 -24.60 -0.02 -5.28
C GLN A 90 -23.15 -0.28 -5.70
N LYS A 91 -22.77 0.10 -6.92
CA LYS A 91 -21.36 0.06 -7.37
C LYS A 91 -20.50 1.01 -6.55
N GLU A 92 -20.97 2.23 -6.32
CA GLU A 92 -20.29 3.23 -5.48
C GLU A 92 -20.09 2.71 -4.04
N VAL A 93 -21.12 2.10 -3.42
CA VAL A 93 -20.98 1.43 -2.12
C VAL A 93 -19.92 0.36 -2.17
N THR A 94 -19.95 -0.51 -3.19
CA THR A 94 -18.95 -1.59 -3.34
C THR A 94 -17.53 -1.02 -3.49
N GLU A 95 -17.35 0.10 -4.20
CA GLU A 95 -16.06 0.77 -4.36
C GLU A 95 -15.59 1.44 -3.06
N LEU A 96 -16.51 2.04 -2.30
CA LEU A 96 -16.21 2.61 -0.99
C LEU A 96 -15.94 1.54 0.07
N GLU A 97 -16.59 0.38 0.00
CA GLU A 97 -16.36 -0.80 0.85
C GLU A 97 -15.07 -1.54 0.49
N LYS A 98 -14.69 -1.53 -0.79
CA LYS A 98 -13.32 -1.89 -1.24
C LYS A 98 -12.26 -0.89 -0.76
N GLY A 99 -12.68 0.16 -0.03
CA GLY A 99 -11.81 1.09 0.65
C GLY A 99 -10.66 0.34 1.31
N VAL A 100 -9.45 0.74 0.97
CA VAL A 100 -8.23 0.17 1.54
C VAL A 100 -8.36 0.21 3.06
N ASP A 101 -8.14 -0.92 3.75
CA ASP A 101 -8.09 -0.95 5.20
C ASP A 101 -6.87 -0.16 5.68
N MET A 102 -7.06 1.16 5.79
CA MET A 102 -6.03 2.11 6.17
C MET A 102 -5.49 1.79 7.56
N THR A 103 -6.30 1.20 8.44
CA THR A 103 -5.90 0.83 9.79
C THR A 103 -4.92 -0.32 9.75
N ALA A 104 -5.22 -1.37 8.99
CA ALA A 104 -4.32 -2.50 8.80
C ALA A 104 -3.01 -2.07 8.11
N LEU A 105 -3.08 -1.24 7.07
CA LEU A 105 -1.89 -0.72 6.39
C LEU A 105 -1.05 0.19 7.29
N GLU A 106 -1.66 1.03 8.12
CA GLU A 106 -0.95 1.87 9.08
C GLU A 106 -0.21 1.00 10.10
N ALA A 107 -0.85 -0.06 10.61
CA ALA A 107 -0.21 -0.99 11.54
C ALA A 107 0.99 -1.73 10.90
N GLU A 108 0.84 -2.21 9.65
CA GLU A 108 1.94 -2.83 8.93
C GLU A 108 3.08 -1.84 8.63
N PHE A 109 2.75 -0.61 8.26
CA PHE A 109 3.72 0.47 8.08
C PHE A 109 4.51 0.70 9.36
N VAL A 110 3.82 0.92 10.49
CA VAL A 110 4.44 1.17 11.80
C VAL A 110 5.42 0.06 12.18
N ALA A 111 5.06 -1.20 11.93
CA ALA A 111 5.91 -2.34 12.25
C ALA A 111 7.18 -2.48 11.39
N ASN A 112 7.25 -1.82 10.22
CA ASN A 112 8.32 -2.05 9.24
C ASN A 112 9.07 -0.77 8.81
N ALA A 113 8.49 0.41 9.01
CA ALA A 113 8.95 1.65 8.39
C ALA A 113 10.33 2.10 8.88
N ARG A 114 10.62 1.95 10.19
CA ARG A 114 11.93 2.31 10.74
C ARG A 114 13.04 1.46 10.14
N ASP A 115 12.93 0.14 10.23
CA ASP A 115 13.91 -0.78 9.64
C ASP A 115 14.09 -0.55 8.13
N TYR A 116 12.99 -0.24 7.42
CA TYR A 116 13.07 0.11 6.01
C TYR A 116 13.85 1.41 5.78
N GLY A 117 13.55 2.47 6.52
CA GLY A 117 14.21 3.77 6.42
C GLY A 117 15.70 3.69 6.76
N ASP A 118 16.03 2.99 7.85
CA ASP A 118 17.40 2.76 8.33
C ASP A 118 18.22 1.91 7.34
N SER A 119 17.57 1.01 6.58
CA SER A 119 18.25 0.21 5.55
C SER A 119 18.63 0.99 4.28
N LYS A 120 18.16 2.24 4.12
CA LYS A 120 18.52 3.09 2.98
C LYS A 120 19.80 3.86 3.25
N ASN A 121 20.50 4.20 2.16
CA ASN A 121 21.66 5.08 2.21
C ASN A 121 21.51 6.16 1.12
N PRO A 122 21.31 7.45 1.47
CA PRO A 122 21.14 7.96 2.84
C PRO A 122 19.89 7.40 3.53
N THR A 123 19.90 7.35 4.87
CA THR A 123 18.75 6.99 5.69
C THR A 123 17.59 7.96 5.42
N ILE A 124 16.36 7.44 5.35
CA ILE A 124 15.18 8.28 5.07
C ILE A 124 14.89 9.17 6.28
N SER A 125 14.96 10.49 6.10
CA SER A 125 14.70 11.47 7.16
C SER A 125 13.21 11.54 7.54
N HIS A 126 12.93 12.00 8.76
CA HIS A 126 11.57 12.29 9.22
C HIS A 126 10.83 13.25 8.26
N GLU A 127 11.53 14.29 7.79
CA GLU A 127 10.98 15.27 6.83
C GLU A 127 10.57 14.62 5.50
N ALA A 128 11.35 13.67 4.98
CA ALA A 128 11.00 12.97 3.74
C ALA A 128 9.68 12.18 3.89
N TRP A 129 9.46 11.54 5.03
CA TRP A 129 8.19 10.87 5.31
C TRP A 129 7.02 11.85 5.44
N ARG A 130 7.24 12.99 6.10
CA ARG A 130 6.23 14.05 6.23
C ARG A 130 5.85 14.63 4.87
N ALA A 131 6.82 14.82 3.98
CA ALA A 131 6.61 15.30 2.61
C ALA A 131 5.75 14.34 1.77
N MET A 132 5.86 13.03 2.02
CA MET A 132 5.00 12.00 1.41
C MET A 132 3.59 11.92 2.03
N GLY A 133 3.28 12.76 3.02
CA GLY A 133 1.96 12.82 3.65
C GLY A 133 1.78 11.88 4.84
N VAL A 134 2.83 11.22 5.32
CA VAL A 134 2.74 10.37 6.52
C VAL A 134 2.51 11.25 7.75
N PRO A 135 1.46 11.01 8.56
CA PRO A 135 1.18 11.82 9.75
C PRO A 135 2.27 11.66 10.82
N ALA A 136 2.59 12.74 11.55
CA ALA A 136 3.59 12.71 12.63
C ALA A 136 3.27 11.66 13.71
N ARG A 137 1.98 11.41 14.02
CA ARG A 137 1.55 10.35 14.95
C ARG A 137 2.01 8.96 14.51
N VAL A 138 2.00 8.71 13.21
CA VAL A 138 2.35 7.41 12.60
C VAL A 138 3.86 7.24 12.60
N LEU A 139 4.60 8.29 12.31
CA LEU A 139 6.07 8.30 12.41
C LEU A 139 6.53 8.07 13.84
N LYS A 140 5.92 8.76 14.81
CA LYS A 140 6.17 8.53 16.23
C LYS A 140 5.87 7.08 16.64
N ALA A 141 4.74 6.52 16.19
CA ALA A 141 4.38 5.13 16.46
C ALA A 141 5.39 4.14 15.83
N ALA A 142 5.92 4.46 14.65
CA ALA A 142 6.98 3.70 13.99
C ALA A 142 8.37 3.91 14.62
N GLY A 143 8.49 4.76 15.65
CA GLY A 143 9.77 5.13 16.25
C GLY A 143 10.65 6.00 15.35
N ILE A 144 10.11 6.64 14.32
CA ILE A 144 10.82 7.59 13.45
C ILE A 144 10.63 8.97 14.08
N THR A 145 11.61 9.44 14.84
CA THR A 145 11.59 10.75 15.50
C THR A 145 12.32 11.80 14.67
N GLU A 146 11.95 13.06 14.86
CA GLU A 146 12.82 14.16 14.44
C GLU A 146 14.15 13.99 15.17
N ALA A 147 15.27 14.01 14.44
CA ALA A 147 16.56 14.11 15.06
C ALA A 147 16.63 15.53 15.64
N THR A 148 16.29 15.67 16.92
CA THR A 148 16.62 16.86 17.70
C THR A 148 18.14 16.92 17.71
N ILE A 149 18.70 17.81 16.89
CA ILE A 149 20.09 18.23 17.00
C ILE A 149 20.17 18.99 18.33
N ASP A 150 20.81 18.38 19.33
CA ASP A 150 21.21 19.01 20.58
C ASP A 150 22.68 19.41 20.47
#